data_AF-A0A8T1S0D2-F1
#
_entry.id   AF-A0A8T1S0D2-F1
#
_cell.length_a   1.000
_cell.length_b   1.000
_cell.length_c   1.000
_cell.angle_alpha   90.00
_cell.angle_beta   90.00
_cell.angle_gamma   90.00
#
_symmetry.space_group_name_H-M   'P 1'
#
loop_
_entity.id
_entity.type
_entity.pdbx_description
1 polymer ?
#
loop_
_entity_poly.entity_id
_entity_poly.type
_entity_poly.pdbx_seq_one_letter_code
_entity_poly.pdbx_strand_id
1 'polypeptide(L)'
;HGVVFGYEGQQLLFKSLDFGIDMESRVCIVGPNGVGKSTLLLLLTGKLTPTRGEMRKNHRLKIGFFNQQYADQLNMQETATEYLQRNFNLPYQDARKCLGRFGLESHAHTIQICKLS
;
A
#
# COMPACT_ATOMS: atom_id res chain seq x y z
N HIS A 1 9.91 15.54 -7.52
CA HIS A 1 10.64 16.50 -8.36
C HIS A 1 12.13 16.34 -8.15
N GLY A 2 12.89 16.11 -9.23
CA GLY A 2 14.34 15.93 -9.20
C GLY A 2 14.81 14.85 -8.23
N VAL A 3 14.03 13.77 -8.06
CA VAL A 3 14.26 12.76 -7.02
C VAL A 3 15.53 11.96 -7.35
N VAL A 4 16.46 11.93 -6.39
CA VAL A 4 17.63 11.04 -6.40
C VAL A 4 17.49 10.08 -5.24
N PHE A 5 17.64 8.78 -5.49
CA PHE A 5 17.54 7.77 -4.44
C PHE A 5 18.37 6.53 -4.78
N GLY A 6 19.04 6.00 -3.75
CA GLY A 6 19.68 4.70 -3.70
C GLY A 6 19.76 4.26 -2.24
N TYR A 7 19.81 2.95 -2.01
CA TYR A 7 20.05 2.42 -0.66
C TYR A 7 21.51 2.67 -0.26
N GLU A 8 21.78 2.69 1.04
CA GLU A 8 23.11 2.95 1.58
C GLU A 8 24.13 1.94 1.03
N GLY A 9 25.29 2.45 0.58
CA GLY A 9 26.35 1.63 -0.02
C GLY A 9 26.00 1.02 -1.39
N GLN A 10 24.85 1.34 -1.98
CA GLN A 10 24.42 0.82 -3.28
C GLN A 10 24.45 1.91 -4.37
N GLN A 11 24.41 1.45 -5.63
CA GLN A 11 24.23 2.35 -6.77
C GLN A 11 22.86 3.05 -6.70
N LEU A 12 22.82 4.27 -7.21
CA LEU A 12 21.56 5.02 -7.31
C LEU A 12 20.57 4.30 -8.23
N LEU A 13 19.37 4.05 -7.71
CA LEU A 13 18.26 3.50 -8.47
C LEU A 13 17.59 4.58 -9.34
N PHE A 14 17.49 5.80 -8.81
CA PHE A 14 16.89 6.94 -9.50
C PHE A 14 17.83 8.14 -9.46
N LYS A 15 17.99 8.80 -10.62
CA LYS A 15 18.83 9.99 -10.80
C LYS A 15 17.98 11.09 -11.43
N SER A 16 17.64 12.11 -10.65
CA SER A 16 16.84 13.27 -11.08
C SER A 16 15.48 12.88 -11.68
N LEU A 17 14.75 11.99 -11.01
CA LEU A 17 13.44 11.51 -11.44
C LEU A 17 12.36 12.58 -11.22
N ASP A 18 11.68 12.93 -12.31
CA ASP A 18 10.43 13.69 -12.30
C ASP A 18 9.28 12.80 -12.74
N PHE A 19 8.31 12.61 -11.86
CA PHE A 19 7.15 11.76 -12.08
C PHE A 19 5.95 12.34 -11.33
N GLY A 20 4.85 12.53 -12.05
CA GLY A 20 3.59 13.09 -11.55
C GLY A 20 2.43 12.14 -11.82
N ILE A 21 1.39 12.24 -10.99
CA ILE A 21 0.15 11.48 -11.13
C ILE A 21 -1.00 12.48 -10.96
N ASP A 22 -1.95 12.43 -11.88
CA ASP A 22 -3.21 13.18 -11.83
C ASP A 22 -4.37 12.29 -11.36
N MET A 23 -5.51 12.89 -11.02
CA MET A 23 -6.68 12.15 -10.51
C MET A 23 -7.21 11.07 -11.46
N GLU A 24 -6.99 11.22 -12.78
CA GLU A 24 -7.44 10.26 -13.80
C GLU A 24 -6.33 9.32 -14.28
N SER A 25 -5.13 9.45 -13.72
CA SER A 25 -3.96 8.67 -14.14
C SER A 25 -4.16 7.18 -13.89
N ARG A 26 -3.89 6.38 -14.94
CA ARG A 26 -3.77 4.92 -14.86
C ARG A 26 -2.35 4.54 -15.24
N VAL A 27 -1.54 4.22 -14.25
CA VAL A 27 -0.11 3.94 -14.44
C VAL A 27 0.21 2.50 -14.11
N CYS A 28 0.91 1.82 -15.03
CA CYS A 28 1.53 0.54 -14.79
C CYS A 28 3.06 0.70 -14.84
N ILE A 29 3.75 0.33 -13.76
CA ILE A 29 5.22 0.35 -13.69
C ILE A 29 5.74 -1.03 -14.05
N VAL A 30 6.44 -1.14 -15.18
CA VAL A 30 7.01 -2.39 -15.69
C VAL A 30 8.53 -2.35 -15.69
N GLY A 31 9.15 -3.52 -15.70
CA GLY A 31 10.62 -3.66 -15.75
C GLY A 31 11.10 -4.92 -15.02
N PRO A 32 12.38 -5.28 -15.16
CA PRO A 32 12.95 -6.49 -14.56
C PRO A 32 12.90 -6.46 -13.03
N ASN A 33 13.04 -7.61 -12.39
CA ASN A 33 13.15 -7.70 -10.93
C ASN A 33 14.41 -6.99 -10.45
N GLY A 34 14.31 -6.30 -9.31
CA GLY A 34 15.42 -5.52 -8.75
C GLY A 34 15.63 -4.11 -9.33
N VAL A 35 14.92 -3.73 -10.41
CA VAL A 35 15.09 -2.38 -11.03
C VAL A 35 14.56 -1.22 -10.18
N GLY A 36 13.91 -1.50 -9.03
CA GLY A 36 13.42 -0.46 -8.11
C GLY A 36 11.93 -0.14 -8.22
N LYS A 37 11.10 -0.97 -8.87
CA LYS A 37 9.63 -0.72 -8.99
C LYS A 37 8.95 -0.52 -7.63
N SER A 38 9.17 -1.45 -6.69
CA SER A 38 8.63 -1.34 -5.33
C SER A 38 9.19 -0.11 -4.60
N THR A 39 10.47 0.21 -4.82
CA THR A 39 11.12 1.40 -4.26
C THR A 39 10.47 2.69 -4.78
N LEU A 40 10.11 2.76 -6.07
CA LEU A 40 9.37 3.89 -6.64
C LEU A 40 8.01 4.06 -5.96
N LEU A 41 7.25 2.98 -5.78
CA LEU A 41 5.97 3.04 -5.07
C LEU A 41 6.15 3.50 -3.62
N LEU A 42 7.17 3.03 -2.91
CA LEU A 42 7.47 3.46 -1.55
C LEU A 42 7.83 4.95 -1.48
N LEU A 43 8.60 5.47 -2.43
CA LEU A 43 8.88 6.91 -2.56
C LEU A 43 7.59 7.71 -2.78
N LEU A 44 6.69 7.26 -3.66
CA LEU A 44 5.39 7.92 -3.91
C LEU A 44 4.50 7.94 -2.67
N THR A 45 4.53 6.89 -1.84
CA THR A 45 3.78 6.87 -0.58
C THR A 45 4.39 7.75 0.51
N GLY A 46 5.67 8.11 0.37
CA GLY A 46 6.45 8.81 1.39
C GLY A 46 7.01 7.89 2.48
N LYS A 47 6.97 6.57 2.29
CA LYS A 47 7.61 5.59 3.19
C LYS A 47 9.13 5.57 3.05
N LEU A 48 9.65 6.04 1.92
CA LEU A 48 11.07 6.31 1.71
C LEU A 48 11.26 7.79 1.45
N THR A 49 12.32 8.35 2.01
CA THR A 49 12.73 9.74 1.79
C THR A 49 13.76 9.79 0.67
N PRO A 50 13.57 10.63 -0.36
CA PRO A 50 14.59 10.89 -1.37
C PRO A 50 15.93 11.31 -0.75
N THR A 51 17.05 10.86 -1.30
CA THR A 51 18.39 11.34 -0.91
C THR A 51 18.59 12.79 -1.36
N ARG A 52 18.05 13.16 -2.53
CA ARG A 52 17.93 14.54 -3.01
C ARG A 52 16.61 14.75 -3.74
N GLY A 53 16.23 16.02 -3.92
CA GLY A 53 14.92 16.39 -4.44
C GLY A 53 13.83 16.12 -3.40
N GLU A 54 12.59 16.01 -3.86
CA GLU A 54 11.45 15.88 -2.95
C GLU A 54 10.26 15.14 -3.58
N MET A 55 9.47 14.50 -2.71
CA MET A 55 8.13 14.01 -3.04
C MET A 55 7.12 15.05 -2.53
N ARG A 56 6.31 15.58 -3.44
CA ARG A 56 5.24 16.53 -3.12
C ARG A 56 3.88 15.86 -3.30
N LYS A 57 2.98 16.08 -2.34
CA LYS A 57 1.58 15.65 -2.41
C LYS A 57 0.70 16.70 -1.74
N ASN A 58 -0.58 16.74 -2.12
CA ASN A 58 -1.56 17.55 -1.40
C ASN A 58 -1.65 17.07 0.06
N HIS A 59 -1.66 17.99 1.02
CA HIS A 59 -1.70 17.66 2.46
C HIS A 59 -2.94 16.84 2.88
N ARG A 60 -4.03 16.90 2.11
CA ARG A 60 -5.26 16.12 2.35
C ARG A 60 -5.31 14.81 1.55
N LEU A 61 -4.31 14.52 0.72
CA LEU A 61 -4.27 13.29 -0.07
C LEU A 61 -4.15 12.07 0.85
N LYS A 62 -5.13 11.17 0.77
CA LYS A 62 -5.08 9.84 1.40
C LYS A 62 -4.60 8.81 0.37
N ILE A 63 -3.56 8.07 0.71
CA ILE A 63 -2.95 7.07 -0.17
C ILE A 63 -3.31 5.68 0.37
N GLY A 64 -4.05 4.90 -0.43
CA GLY A 64 -4.19 3.46 -0.21
C GLY A 64 -2.98 2.74 -0.82
N PHE A 65 -2.26 1.97 -0.02
CA PHE A 65 -1.07 1.24 -0.46
C PHE A 65 -1.20 -0.23 -0.12
N PHE A 66 -1.03 -1.10 -1.13
CA PHE A 66 -1.09 -2.54 -0.97
C PHE A 66 0.20 -3.16 -1.52
N ASN A 67 0.82 -4.02 -0.73
CA ASN A 67 1.93 -4.88 -1.15
C ASN A 67 1.77 -6.25 -0.47
N GLN A 68 2.49 -7.26 -0.97
CA GLN A 68 2.37 -8.63 -0.47
C GLN A 68 2.71 -8.76 1.02
N GLN A 69 3.69 -8.00 1.51
CA GLN A 69 4.10 -7.97 2.92
C GLN A 69 3.07 -7.31 3.86
N TYR A 70 2.06 -6.60 3.33
CA TYR A 70 1.08 -5.93 4.19
C TYR A 70 0.18 -6.92 4.92
N ALA A 71 -0.01 -8.12 4.37
CA ALA A 71 -0.74 -9.19 5.03
C ALA A 71 -0.12 -9.55 6.40
N ASP A 72 1.21 -9.47 6.51
CA ASP A 72 1.95 -9.76 7.75
C ASP A 72 1.71 -8.71 8.85
N GLN A 73 1.15 -7.54 8.52
CA GLN A 73 0.83 -6.49 9.48
C GLN A 73 -0.59 -6.62 10.06
N LEU A 74 -1.36 -7.61 9.62
CA LEU A 74 -2.69 -7.86 10.16
C LEU A 74 -2.57 -8.45 11.56
N ASN A 75 -3.51 -8.09 12.45
CA ASN A 75 -3.64 -8.80 13.71
C ASN A 75 -4.18 -10.20 13.43
N MET A 76 -3.28 -11.17 13.43
CA MET A 76 -3.55 -12.54 13.07
C MET A 76 -4.57 -13.23 14.00
N GLN A 77 -4.85 -12.68 15.17
CA GLN A 77 -5.77 -13.25 16.16
C GLN A 77 -7.20 -12.71 16.05
N GLU A 78 -7.45 -11.64 15.32
CA GLU A 78 -8.80 -11.10 15.08
C GLU A 78 -9.39 -11.65 13.76
N THR A 79 -10.70 -11.55 13.60
CA THR A 79 -11.40 -11.88 12.35
C THR A 79 -11.35 -10.70 11.38
N ALA A 80 -11.56 -10.97 10.09
CA ALA A 80 -11.63 -9.91 9.08
C ALA A 80 -12.75 -8.89 9.38
N THR A 81 -13.86 -9.34 9.99
CA THR A 81 -14.95 -8.45 10.40
C THR A 81 -14.51 -7.52 11.52
N GLU A 82 -13.93 -8.07 12.59
CA GLU A 82 -13.42 -7.29 13.73
C GLU A 82 -12.36 -6.28 13.30
N TYR A 83 -11.45 -6.68 12.41
CA TYR A 83 -10.45 -5.78 11.83
C TYR A 83 -11.10 -4.53 11.20
N LEU A 84 -12.14 -4.72 10.39
CA LEU A 84 -12.84 -3.60 9.74
C LEU A 84 -13.63 -2.75 10.75
N GLN A 85 -14.29 -3.38 11.73
CA GLN A 85 -15.03 -2.66 12.77
C GLN A 85 -14.09 -1.81 13.62
N ARG A 86 -12.94 -2.36 14.05
CA ARG A 86 -11.97 -1.69 14.92
C ARG A 86 -11.26 -0.53 14.22
N ASN A 87 -10.79 -0.74 12.99
CA ASN A 87 -9.96 0.27 12.31
C ASN A 87 -10.79 1.37 11.61
N PHE A 88 -12.05 1.08 11.27
CA PHE A 88 -12.89 2.02 10.52
C PHE A 88 -14.20 2.38 11.23
N ASN A 89 -14.41 1.91 12.46
CA ASN A 89 -15.61 2.12 13.26
C ASN A 89 -16.90 1.74 12.50
N LEU A 90 -16.86 0.60 11.80
CA LEU A 90 -17.98 0.13 10.98
C LEU A 90 -18.97 -0.72 11.80
N PRO A 91 -20.29 -0.61 11.53
CA PRO A 91 -21.26 -1.60 12.00
C PRO A 91 -20.96 -3.00 11.46
N TYR A 92 -21.27 -4.04 12.25
CA TYR A 92 -21.00 -5.44 11.90
C TYR A 92 -21.53 -5.84 10.51
N GLN A 93 -22.76 -5.42 10.19
CA GLN A 93 -23.38 -5.73 8.89
C GLN A 93 -22.65 -5.06 7.73
N ASP A 94 -22.18 -3.83 7.92
CA ASP A 94 -21.48 -3.08 6.86
C ASP A 94 -20.06 -3.62 6.65
N ALA A 95 -19.38 -4.04 7.73
CA ALA A 95 -18.11 -4.76 7.62
C ALA A 95 -18.26 -6.05 6.82
N ARG A 96 -19.28 -6.88 7.11
CA ARG A 96 -19.52 -8.13 6.34
C ARG A 96 -19.92 -7.88 4.89
N LYS A 97 -20.73 -6.85 4.61
CA LYS A 97 -21.04 -6.44 3.24
C LYS A 97 -19.79 -6.02 2.48
N CYS A 98 -18.89 -5.27 3.13
CA CYS A 98 -17.63 -4.86 2.54
C CYS A 98 -16.78 -6.09 2.17
N LEU A 99 -16.56 -7.01 3.10
CA LEU A 99 -15.79 -8.24 2.88
C LEU A 99 -16.36 -9.08 1.73
N GLY A 100 -17.67 -9.32 1.71
CA GLY A 100 -18.32 -10.09 0.66
C GLY A 100 -18.21 -9.43 -0.73
N ARG A 101 -18.27 -8.10 -0.80
CA ARG A 101 -18.08 -7.36 -2.06
C ARG A 101 -16.66 -7.51 -2.62
N PHE A 102 -15.66 -7.69 -1.76
CA PHE A 102 -14.27 -7.97 -2.14
C PHE A 102 -13.97 -9.46 -2.35
N GLY A 103 -14.99 -10.33 -2.28
CA GLY A 103 -14.89 -11.75 -2.63
C GLY A 103 -14.50 -12.67 -1.47
N LEU A 104 -14.44 -12.18 -0.22
CA LEU A 104 -14.25 -13.05 0.93
C LEU A 104 -15.55 -13.81 1.20
N GLU A 105 -15.46 -15.13 1.37
CA GLU A 105 -16.64 -15.95 1.61
C GLU A 105 -17.26 -15.68 3.00
N SER A 106 -18.59 -15.73 3.07
CA SER A 106 -19.36 -15.43 4.29
C SER A 106 -18.88 -16.18 5.53
N HIS A 107 -18.45 -17.43 5.36
CA HIS A 107 -17.95 -18.29 6.44
C HIS A 107 -16.58 -17.82 6.96
N ALA A 108 -15.74 -17.24 6.09
CA ALA A 108 -14.42 -16.73 6.43
C ALA A 108 -14.47 -15.38 7.18
N HIS A 109 -15.60 -14.67 7.14
CA HIS A 109 -15.74 -13.37 7.81
C HIS A 109 -15.53 -13.43 9.33
N THR A 110 -15.78 -14.60 9.94
CA THR A 110 -15.67 -14.86 11.38
C THR A 110 -14.54 -15.83 11.71
N ILE A 111 -13.71 -16.19 10.73
CA ILE A 111 -12.49 -16.97 10.94
C ILE A 111 -11.35 -16.00 11.27
N GLN A 112 -10.49 -16.39 12.21
CA GLN A 112 -9.30 -15.62 12.55
C GLN A 112 -8.39 -15.50 11.33
N ILE A 113 -7.80 -14.32 11.14
CA ILE A 113 -6.96 -14.02 9.98
C ILE A 113 -5.80 -15.03 9.86
N CYS A 114 -5.24 -15.54 10.96
CA CYS A 114 -4.19 -16.57 10.94
C CYS A 114 -4.59 -17.90 10.27
N LYS A 115 -5.88 -18.17 10.13
CA LYS A 115 -6.43 -19.40 9.53
C LYS A 115 -6.93 -19.19 8.11
N LEU A 116 -6.82 -17.97 7.58
CA LEU A 116 -7.16 -17.66 6.20
C LEU A 116 -5.99 -18.03 5.29
N SER A 117 -6.32 -18.51 4.09
CA SER A 117 -5.37 -18.83 3.02
C SER A 117 -4.96 -17.62 2.22
#